data_AF-A0A5J5K5Q3-F1
#
_entry.id   AF-A0A5J5K5Q3-F1
#
_cell.length_a   1.000
_cell.length_b   1.000
_cell.length_c   1.000
_cell.angle_alpha   90.00
_cell.angle_beta   90.00
_cell.angle_gamma   90.00
#
_symmetry.space_group_name_H-M   'P 1'
#
loop_
_entity.id
_entity.type
_entity.pdbx_description
1 polymer ?
#
loop_
_entity_poly.entity_id
_entity_poly.type
_entity_poly.pdbx_seq_one_letter_code
_entity_poly.pdbx_strand_id
1 'polypeptide(L)'
;MTTTDGPLGHSRAAHAAHGWCSHCRDRSVAEELLAWRVRENSHTGCGEHDPDGPPEHDGNVPLVGEMRHGWCPTCQAASLAMATISAATTEGVTIIGGYAVCEGCGWSPYADTGGLP
;
A
#
# COMPACT_ATOMS: atom_id res chain seq x y z
N MET A 1 0.30 27.11 5.09
CA MET A 1 0.29 25.65 4.88
C MET A 1 -0.31 25.43 3.51
N THR A 2 0.52 25.12 2.52
CA THR A 2 0.09 24.95 1.13
C THR A 2 -0.08 23.46 0.90
N THR A 3 -1.32 23.00 0.79
CA THR A 3 -1.65 21.65 0.35
C THR A 3 -1.22 21.51 -1.11
N THR A 4 -0.25 20.66 -1.38
CA THR A 4 0.17 20.30 -2.75
C THR A 4 -0.83 19.29 -3.30
N ASP A 5 -2.05 19.76 -3.56
CA ASP A 5 -3.19 18.96 -4.05
C ASP A 5 -3.32 19.14 -5.58
N GLY A 6 -2.22 18.89 -6.30
CA GLY A 6 -2.27 18.71 -7.75
C GLY A 6 -2.62 17.25 -8.04
N PRO A 7 -3.38 16.91 -9.11
CA PRO A 7 -3.66 15.52 -9.44
C PRO A 7 -2.34 14.83 -9.76
N LEU A 8 -1.86 14.05 -8.80
CA LEU A 8 -0.71 13.19 -8.93
C LEU A 8 -1.17 12.13 -9.92
N GLY A 9 -0.80 12.30 -11.19
CA GLY A 9 -1.22 11.41 -12.27
C GLY A 9 -0.82 9.96 -11.99
N HIS A 10 -1.03 9.08 -12.98
CA HIS A 10 -0.78 7.65 -12.84
C HIS A 10 0.53 7.29 -12.09
N SER A 11 0.43 6.42 -11.07
CA SER A 11 1.61 5.93 -10.36
C SER A 11 2.41 5.00 -11.26
N ARG A 12 3.63 5.41 -11.61
CA ARG A 12 4.53 4.62 -12.48
C ARG A 12 4.98 3.34 -11.80
N ALA A 13 5.19 3.37 -10.48
CA ALA A 13 5.59 2.20 -9.70
C ALA A 13 4.52 1.11 -9.73
N ALA A 14 3.26 1.49 -9.55
CA ALA A 14 2.12 0.58 -9.62
C ALA A 14 1.95 -0.03 -11.02
N HIS A 15 2.11 0.78 -12.07
CA HIS A 15 2.14 0.25 -13.44
C HIS A 15 3.28 -0.73 -13.69
N ALA A 16 4.47 -0.49 -13.13
CA ALA A 16 5.59 -1.42 -13.25
C ALA A 16 5.37 -2.72 -12.47
N ALA A 17 4.71 -2.66 -11.30
CA ALA A 17 4.51 -3.80 -10.42
C ALA A 17 3.33 -4.70 -10.83
N HIS A 18 2.19 -4.11 -11.22
CA HIS A 18 0.96 -4.85 -11.51
C HIS A 18 0.17 -4.33 -12.74
N GLY A 19 0.74 -3.41 -13.52
CA GLY A 19 0.20 -3.00 -14.82
C GLY A 19 -0.86 -1.89 -14.80
N TRP A 20 -1.27 -1.41 -13.62
CA TRP A 20 -2.30 -0.37 -13.45
C TRP A 20 -2.07 0.42 -12.15
N CYS A 21 -2.85 1.47 -11.89
CA CYS A 21 -2.90 2.20 -10.60
C CYS A 21 -4.33 2.65 -10.28
N SER A 22 -4.58 3.19 -9.09
CA SER A 22 -5.87 3.73 -8.65
C SER A 22 -6.37 4.94 -9.44
N HIS A 23 -5.49 5.58 -10.21
CA HIS A 23 -5.87 6.64 -11.16
C HIS A 23 -6.30 6.08 -12.53
N CYS A 24 -6.15 4.77 -12.78
CA CYS A 24 -6.73 4.14 -13.96
C CYS A 24 -8.26 4.04 -13.84
N ARG A 25 -8.94 4.02 -14.98
CA ARG A 25 -10.39 3.84 -15.04
C ARG A 25 -10.79 2.52 -14.36
N ASP A 26 -11.86 2.57 -13.58
CA ASP A 26 -12.43 1.43 -12.87
C ASP A 26 -11.47 0.77 -11.87
N ARG A 27 -10.50 1.53 -11.34
CA ARG A 27 -9.59 1.11 -10.27
C ARG A 27 -9.77 2.00 -9.04
N SER A 28 -9.66 1.39 -7.88
CA SER A 28 -9.73 2.04 -6.59
C SER A 28 -8.39 1.99 -5.87
N VAL A 29 -8.20 2.91 -4.92
CA VAL A 29 -7.05 2.90 -4.00
C VAL A 29 -6.99 1.59 -3.20
N ALA A 30 -8.15 1.08 -2.77
CA ALA A 30 -8.24 -0.19 -2.06
C ALA A 30 -7.76 -1.37 -2.91
N GLU A 31 -8.13 -1.43 -4.19
CA GLU A 31 -7.61 -2.45 -5.10
C GLU A 31 -6.08 -2.34 -5.23
N GLU A 32 -5.55 -1.13 -5.47
CA GLU A 32 -4.10 -0.93 -5.64
C GLU A 32 -3.32 -1.40 -4.41
N LEU A 33 -3.83 -1.08 -3.22
CA LEU A 33 -3.27 -1.52 -1.95
C LEU A 33 -3.32 -3.04 -1.77
N LEU A 34 -4.42 -3.68 -2.14
CA LEU A 34 -4.53 -5.14 -2.13
C LEU A 34 -3.50 -5.78 -3.06
N ALA A 35 -3.30 -5.22 -4.26
CA ALA A 35 -2.31 -5.71 -5.21
C ALA A 35 -0.88 -5.61 -4.65
N TRP A 36 -0.53 -4.48 -3.99
CA TRP A 36 0.74 -4.33 -3.30
C TRP A 36 0.92 -5.33 -2.16
N ARG A 37 -0.11 -5.55 -1.33
CA ARG A 37 -0.06 -6.53 -0.23
C ARG A 37 0.15 -7.95 -0.75
N VAL A 38 -0.58 -8.36 -1.79
CA VAL A 38 -0.41 -9.68 -2.42
C VAL A 38 1.01 -9.86 -2.94
N ARG A 39 1.57 -8.82 -3.57
CA ARG A 39 2.95 -8.82 -4.06
C ARG A 39 3.95 -8.99 -2.90
N GLU A 40 3.87 -8.17 -1.86
CA GLU A 40 4.76 -8.22 -0.70
C GLU A 40 4.67 -9.58 0.03
N ASN A 41 3.46 -10.11 0.26
CA ASN A 41 3.26 -11.42 0.87
C ASN A 41 3.89 -12.56 0.04
N SER A 42 3.86 -12.43 -1.29
CA SER A 42 4.52 -13.39 -2.21
C SER A 42 6.05 -13.30 -2.11
N HIS A 43 6.59 -12.11 -1.87
CA HIS A 43 8.03 -11.90 -1.67
C HIS A 43 8.53 -12.46 -0.32
N THR A 44 7.72 -12.39 0.74
CA THR A 44 8.09 -12.86 2.09
C THR A 44 7.86 -14.35 2.32
N GLY A 45 7.29 -15.07 1.35
CA GLY A 45 7.04 -16.51 1.47
C GLY A 45 5.92 -16.89 2.45
N CYS A 46 5.12 -15.93 2.92
CA CYS A 46 3.95 -16.17 3.78
C CYS A 46 2.76 -16.83 3.04
N GLY A 47 3.02 -17.52 1.91
CA GLY A 47 2.03 -17.95 0.94
C GLY A 47 1.39 -19.32 1.20
N GLU A 48 1.80 -20.05 2.24
CA GLU A 48 1.16 -21.32 2.58
C GLU A 48 0.12 -21.09 3.68
N HIS A 49 -1.15 -21.08 3.25
CA HIS A 49 -2.29 -21.25 4.13
C HIS A 49 -2.13 -22.59 4.84
N ASP A 50 -1.91 -22.56 6.15
CA ASP A 50 -1.96 -23.76 6.99
C ASP A 50 -3.42 -24.26 7.02
N PRO A 51 -3.74 -25.42 6.42
CA PRO A 51 -5.11 -25.93 6.39
C PRO A 51 -5.65 -26.30 7.78
N ASP A 52 -4.77 -26.41 8.79
CA ASP A 52 -5.12 -26.66 10.20
C ASP A 52 -5.07 -25.36 11.05
N GLY A 53 -4.91 -24.20 10.41
CA GLY A 53 -4.96 -22.89 11.06
C GLY A 53 -6.32 -22.60 11.70
N PRO A 54 -6.37 -21.73 12.74
CA PRO A 54 -7.65 -21.32 13.33
C PRO A 54 -8.57 -20.77 12.22
N PRO A 55 -9.89 -20.97 12.35
CA PRO A 55 -10.85 -20.63 11.29
C PRO A 55 -10.60 -19.20 10.81
N GLU A 56 -10.40 -19.07 9.49
CA GLU A 56 -10.27 -17.77 8.85
C GLU A 56 -11.44 -16.90 9.29
N HIS A 57 -11.15 -15.68 9.75
CA HIS A 57 -12.21 -14.75 10.10
C HIS A 57 -13.01 -14.45 8.82
N ASP A 58 -14.17 -15.11 8.67
CA ASP A 58 -15.24 -14.92 7.68
C ASP A 58 -15.91 -13.51 7.77
N GLY A 59 -15.21 -12.55 8.36
CA GLY A 59 -15.59 -11.16 8.34
C GLY A 59 -15.11 -10.56 7.03
N ASN A 60 -16.05 -10.21 6.15
CA ASN A 60 -15.81 -9.21 5.10
C ASN A 60 -15.54 -7.87 5.79
N VAL A 61 -14.35 -7.72 6.41
CA VAL A 61 -13.94 -6.54 7.16
C VAL A 61 -13.67 -5.45 6.12
N PRO A 62 -14.43 -4.34 6.14
CA PRO A 62 -14.19 -3.26 5.20
C PRO A 62 -12.75 -2.76 5.34
N LEU A 63 -11.99 -2.88 4.26
CA LEU A 63 -10.65 -2.32 4.17
C LEU A 63 -10.75 -0.91 3.62
N VAL A 64 -10.19 0.03 4.37
CA VAL A 64 -10.06 1.42 3.95
C VAL A 64 -8.60 1.68 3.61
N GLY A 65 -8.38 2.15 2.40
CA GLY A 65 -7.07 2.55 1.91
C GLY A 65 -6.95 4.05 1.85
N GLU A 66 -5.89 4.61 2.43
CA GLU A 66 -5.52 6.02 2.27
C GLU A 66 -4.18 6.11 1.53
N MET A 67 -4.12 6.95 0.50
CA MET A 67 -2.88 7.26 -0.21
C MET A 67 -2.48 8.71 0.04
N ARG A 68 -1.23 8.92 0.43
CA ARG A 68 -0.60 10.21 0.65
C ARG A 68 0.66 10.32 -0.18
N HIS A 69 0.99 11.55 -0.57
CA HIS A 69 2.25 11.81 -1.26
C HIS A 69 3.02 12.89 -0.54
N GLY A 70 4.33 12.70 -0.44
CA GLY A 70 5.27 13.65 0.13
C GLY A 70 6.52 13.77 -0.74
N TRP A 71 7.45 14.62 -0.33
CA TRP A 71 8.78 14.66 -0.95
C TRP A 71 9.63 13.50 -0.46
N CYS A 72 10.37 12.85 -1.36
CA CYS A 72 11.32 11.82 -0.97
C CYS A 72 12.45 12.43 -0.12
N PRO A 73 12.67 11.98 1.13
CA PRO A 73 13.72 12.52 1.97
C PRO A 73 15.13 12.15 1.46
N THR A 74 15.24 11.08 0.67
CA THR A 74 16.51 10.54 0.18
C THR A 74 17.01 11.28 -1.07
N CYS A 75 16.21 11.32 -2.14
CA CYS A 75 16.64 11.96 -3.39
C CYS A 75 16.18 13.41 -3.53
N GLN A 76 15.16 13.83 -2.77
CA GLN A 76 14.56 15.17 -2.80
C GLN A 76 14.11 15.68 -4.18
N ALA A 77 14.08 14.80 -5.18
CA ALA A 77 13.79 15.12 -6.57
C ALA A 77 12.46 14.52 -7.05
N ALA A 78 11.85 13.63 -6.27
CA ALA A 78 10.64 12.91 -6.63
C ALA A 78 9.69 12.73 -5.45
N SER A 79 8.45 12.39 -5.77
CA SER A 79 7.41 12.09 -4.79
C SER A 79 7.63 10.72 -4.14
N LEU A 80 7.42 10.69 -2.83
CA LEU A 80 7.25 9.49 -2.02
C LEU A 80 5.75 9.18 -1.94
N ALA A 81 5.30 8.14 -2.64
CA ALA A 81 3.96 7.62 -2.49
C ALA A 81 3.90 6.78 -1.23
N MET A 82 2.98 7.08 -0.32
CA MET A 82 2.76 6.38 0.93
C MET A 82 1.31 5.93 0.95
N ALA A 83 1.07 4.71 1.38
CA ALA A 83 -0.29 4.22 1.52
C ALA A 83 -0.46 3.45 2.81
N THR A 84 -1.60 3.67 3.45
CA THR A 84 -1.99 3.04 4.71
C THR A 84 -3.24 2.22 4.47
N ILE A 85 -3.24 1.00 5.00
CA ILE A 85 -4.38 0.08 4.95
C ILE A 85 -4.91 -0.05 6.37
N SER A 86 -6.20 0.26 6.53
CA SER A 86 -6.90 0.12 7.79
C SER A 86 -8.05 -0.86 7.66
N ALA A 87 -8.25 -1.68 8.68
CA ALA A 87 -9.44 -2.49 8.87
C ALA A 87 -10.45 -1.73 9.73
N ALA A 88 -11.68 -1.57 9.23
CA ALA A 88 -12.79 -1.06 10.03
C ALA A 88 -13.52 -2.24 10.71
N THR A 89 -13.34 -2.40 12.02
CA THR A 89 -14.03 -3.40 12.84
C THR A 89 -15.11 -2.74 13.70
N THR A 90 -15.89 -3.54 14.42
CA THR A 90 -16.84 -3.04 15.43
C THR A 90 -16.17 -2.29 16.58
N GLU A 91 -14.86 -2.50 16.78
CA GLU A 91 -14.06 -1.86 17.83
C GLU A 91 -13.43 -0.54 17.36
N GLY A 92 -13.42 -0.27 16.05
CA GLY A 92 -12.88 0.95 15.47
C GLY A 92 -12.07 0.69 14.20
N VAL A 93 -11.30 1.71 13.80
CA VAL A 93 -10.41 1.63 12.63
C VAL A 93 -8.98 1.37 13.11
N THR A 94 -8.42 0.24 12.70
CA THR A 94 -7.04 -0.15 13.04
C THR A 94 -6.19 -0.22 11.78
N ILE A 95 -4.98 0.34 11.82
CA ILE A 95 -4.00 0.20 10.73
C ILE A 95 -3.45 -1.23 10.76
N ILE A 96 -3.55 -1.92 9.63
CA ILE A 96 -3.12 -3.32 9.48
C ILE A 96 -1.97 -3.48 8.49
N GLY A 97 -1.53 -2.38 7.87
CA GLY A 97 -0.40 -2.39 6.95
C GLY A 97 -0.24 -1.08 6.20
N GLY A 98 0.83 -1.01 5.42
CA GLY A 98 1.10 0.12 4.54
C GLY A 98 2.29 -0.14 3.64
N TYR A 99 2.54 0.76 2.71
CA TYR A 99 3.79 0.81 1.97
C TYR A 99 4.18 2.25 1.69
N ALA A 100 5.46 2.45 1.39
CA ALA A 100 5.97 3.74 0.97
C ALA A 100 7.08 3.52 -0.05
N VAL A 101 7.03 4.19 -1.20
CA VAL A 101 8.05 4.07 -2.24
C VAL A 101 8.26 5.38 -2.96
N CYS A 102 9.54 5.75 -3.16
CA CYS A 102 9.92 6.89 -3.96
C CYS A 102 9.81 6.55 -5.43
N GLU A 103 9.02 7.31 -6.18
CA GLU A 103 8.82 7.08 -7.62
C GLU A 103 10.03 7.44 -8.48
N GLY A 104 11.04 8.10 -7.90
CA GLY A 104 12.29 8.47 -8.57
C GLY A 104 13.43 7.50 -8.32
N CYS A 105 13.81 7.30 -7.05
CA CYS A 105 14.97 6.49 -6.68
C CYS A 105 14.64 5.09 -6.12
N GLY A 106 13.35 4.75 -5.98
CA GLY A 106 12.92 3.46 -5.45
C GLY A 106 13.11 3.28 -3.94
N TRP A 107 13.60 4.29 -3.22
CA TRP A 107 13.77 4.22 -1.77
C TRP A 107 12.43 4.01 -1.05
N SER A 108 12.44 3.15 -0.04
CA SER A 108 11.32 2.88 0.86
C SER A 108 11.81 2.88 2.30
N PRO A 109 11.10 3.52 3.25
CA PRO A 109 11.42 3.43 4.67
C PRO A 109 11.23 2.02 5.26
N TYR A 110 10.57 1.11 4.52
CA TYR A 110 10.29 -0.26 4.97
C TYR A 110 11.24 -1.30 4.36
N ALA A 111 12.10 -0.91 3.41
CA ALA A 111 12.98 -1.83 2.70
C ALA A 111 14.04 -2.49 3.61
N ASP A 112 14.40 -1.85 4.72
CA ASP A 112 15.50 -2.30 5.59
C ASP A 112 15.02 -2.94 6.91
N THR A 113 13.72 -2.93 7.22
CA THR A 113 13.19 -3.39 8.53
C THR A 113 12.55 -4.78 8.53
N GLY A 114 12.44 -5.47 7.39
CA GLY A 114 11.92 -6.84 7.36
C GLY A 114 10.43 -6.97 7.77
N GLY A 115 9.62 -5.93 7.54
CA GLY A 115 8.22 -5.89 7.94
C GLY A 115 7.92 -4.68 8.83
N LEU A 116 6.70 -4.16 8.72
CA LEU A 116 6.18 -3.04 9.52
C LEU A 116 6.11 -3.39 11.03
N PRO A 117 6.11 -2.39 11.93
CA PRO A 117 5.66 -2.55 13.32
C PRO A 117 4.17 -2.90 13.40
#